data_AF-A0A162CUD2-F1
#
_entry.id   AF-A0A162CUD2-F1
#
_cell.length_a   1.000
_cell.length_b   1.000
_cell.length_c   1.000
_cell.angle_alpha   90.00
_cell.angle_beta   90.00
_cell.angle_gamma   90.00
#
_symmetry.space_group_name_H-M   'P 1'
#
loop_
_entity.id
_entity.type
_entity.pdbx_description
1 polymer ?
#
loop_
_entity_poly.entity_id
_entity_poly.type
_entity_poly.pdbx_seq_one_letter_code
_entity_poly.pdbx_strand_id
1 'polypeptide(L)'
;MSNDKIEVLRTELDEVNIKLLELINKRAEVVQEIGKIKGKQGVNRFDPVRERSMLDHIAEHNEGPFETSTLQHIFKQIFKASLELQEEDNSKALLVSRKKHPENTIVDVKGEKIGAGTQNLVMGPCAVESYEQVYTVAKAMKERGLRLLRGGAFKPRTSPYDFQGLGLEGLKILKRVADELDMAVISEIVNPADVELAVEYIDVIQIGARNMQNFELLKAAGSVKKPVLLKRGLAATIEEFIHAAEYIISKGNDQIMLCERGIRTYEKATRNTLDISAVPILKQETHLPVLVDVTHSTGRRDLLLPTAKAALAIGADAVMAEVHPDPAVALSDSAQQMNIEQFNSFIDELQSSGLYKGKVMK
;
A
#
# COMPACT_ATOMS: atom_id res chain seq x y z
N MET A 1 26.51 -50.49 25.91
CA MET A 1 27.62 -49.71 26.53
C MET A 1 27.86 -48.37 25.84
N SER A 2 28.19 -48.29 24.53
CA SER A 2 28.38 -46.98 23.85
C SER A 2 27.08 -46.18 23.75
N ASN A 3 25.97 -46.83 23.35
CA ASN A 3 24.66 -46.18 23.22
C ASN A 3 24.11 -45.69 24.58
N ASP A 4 24.33 -46.43 25.67
CA ASP A 4 23.84 -46.06 27.00
C ASP A 4 24.50 -44.76 27.49
N LYS A 5 25.78 -44.54 27.16
CA LYS A 5 26.50 -43.31 27.50
C LYS A 5 26.03 -42.10 26.68
N ILE A 6 25.67 -42.34 25.41
CA ILE A 6 25.10 -41.29 24.55
C ILE A 6 23.74 -40.84 25.09
N GLU A 7 22.88 -41.78 25.51
CA GLU A 7 21.56 -41.44 26.05
C GLU A 7 21.63 -40.67 27.37
N VAL A 8 22.59 -40.98 28.23
CA VAL A 8 22.83 -40.18 29.45
C VAL A 8 23.26 -38.75 29.10
N LEU A 9 24.18 -38.57 28.16
CA LEU A 9 24.62 -37.23 27.73
C LEU A 9 23.51 -36.45 27.01
N ARG A 10 22.61 -37.12 26.29
CA ARG A 10 21.42 -36.49 25.70
C ARG A 10 20.45 -36.00 26.76
N THR A 11 20.24 -36.79 27.80
CA THR A 11 19.39 -36.40 28.93
C THR A 11 19.97 -35.15 29.62
N GLU A 12 21.28 -35.11 29.84
CA GLU A 12 21.95 -33.92 30.38
C GLU A 12 21.81 -32.70 29.45
N LEU A 13 21.94 -32.90 28.14
CA LEU A 13 21.74 -31.84 27.14
C LEU A 13 20.30 -31.27 27.18
N ASP A 14 19.30 -32.13 27.35
CA ASP A 14 17.90 -31.71 27.47
C ASP A 14 17.68 -30.86 28.72
N GLU A 15 18.29 -31.20 29.85
CA GLU A 15 18.25 -30.35 31.06
C GLU A 15 18.90 -28.98 30.83
N VAL A 16 20.01 -28.93 30.09
CA VAL A 16 20.66 -27.65 29.71
C VAL A 16 19.74 -26.84 28.80
N ASN A 17 19.04 -27.46 27.86
CA ASN A 17 18.10 -26.78 26.97
C ASN A 17 16.96 -26.09 27.74
N ILE A 18 16.43 -26.76 28.77
CA ILE A 18 15.39 -26.17 29.63
C ILE A 18 15.92 -24.96 30.40
N LYS A 19 17.15 -25.03 30.95
CA LYS A 19 17.79 -23.88 31.61
C LYS A 19 18.02 -22.71 30.66
N LEU A 20 18.41 -22.98 29.41
CA LEU A 20 18.55 -21.95 28.38
C LEU A 20 17.20 -21.29 28.08
N LEU A 21 16.13 -22.07 27.94
CA LEU A 21 14.78 -21.57 27.72
C LEU A 21 14.33 -20.64 28.86
N GLU A 22 14.54 -21.05 30.12
CA GLU A 22 14.23 -20.23 31.30
C GLU A 22 14.98 -18.90 31.29
N LEU A 23 16.28 -18.91 30.98
CA LEU A 23 17.10 -17.70 30.91
C LEU A 23 16.70 -16.79 29.75
N ILE A 24 16.39 -17.35 28.58
CA ILE A 24 15.93 -16.59 27.41
C ILE A 24 14.59 -15.92 27.72
N ASN A 25 13.63 -16.65 28.31
CA ASN A 25 12.34 -16.08 28.73
C ASN A 25 12.54 -14.99 29.77
N LYS A 26 13.40 -15.22 30.77
CA LYS A 26 13.67 -14.21 31.79
C LYS A 26 14.27 -12.93 31.20
N ARG A 27 15.18 -13.09 30.24
CA ARG A 27 15.76 -11.98 29.50
C ARG A 27 14.67 -11.23 28.71
N ALA A 28 13.77 -11.95 28.04
CA ALA A 28 12.68 -11.36 27.27
C ALA A 28 11.74 -10.50 28.14
N GLU A 29 11.36 -10.97 29.33
CA GLU A 29 10.57 -10.19 30.30
C GLU A 29 11.24 -8.86 30.66
N VAL A 30 12.54 -8.88 30.96
CA VAL A 30 13.31 -7.67 31.30
C VAL A 30 13.35 -6.71 30.11
N VAL A 31 13.55 -7.24 28.90
CA VAL A 31 13.56 -6.44 27.68
C VAL A 31 12.18 -5.84 27.42
N GLN A 32 11.08 -6.54 27.66
CA GLN A 32 9.73 -5.99 27.54
C GLN A 32 9.50 -4.81 28.50
N GLU A 33 9.91 -4.93 29.76
CA GLU A 33 9.80 -3.83 30.73
C GLU A 33 10.62 -2.60 30.31
N ILE A 34 11.84 -2.80 29.79
CA ILE A 34 12.64 -1.72 29.18
C ILE A 34 11.89 -1.09 27.99
N GLY A 35 11.27 -1.91 27.14
CA GLY A 35 10.49 -1.47 25.99
C GLY A 35 9.29 -0.60 26.39
N LYS A 36 8.57 -0.95 27.46
CA LYS A 36 7.45 -0.16 28.02
C LYS A 36 7.93 1.21 28.51
N ILE A 37 9.10 1.28 29.15
CA ILE A 37 9.69 2.55 29.62
C ILE A 37 10.13 3.41 28.44
N LYS A 38 10.89 2.85 27.49
CA LYS A 38 11.34 3.57 26.28
C LYS A 38 10.16 4.09 25.46
N GLY A 39 9.09 3.31 25.32
CA GLY A 39 7.88 3.69 24.61
C GLY A 39 7.20 4.92 25.19
N LYS A 40 7.15 5.06 26.53
CA LYS A 40 6.61 6.25 27.20
C LYS A 40 7.44 7.51 26.98
N GLN A 41 8.74 7.35 26.68
CA GLN A 41 9.69 8.45 26.52
C GLN A 41 9.97 8.82 25.06
N GLY A 42 9.39 8.09 24.09
CA GLY A 42 9.61 8.35 22.67
C GLY A 42 11.03 8.06 22.17
N VAL A 43 11.77 7.18 22.85
CA VAL A 43 13.16 6.82 22.51
C VAL A 43 13.16 5.61 21.56
N ASN A 44 14.10 5.59 20.59
CA ASN A 44 14.30 4.45 19.68
C ASN A 44 14.52 3.14 20.44
N ARG A 45 13.82 2.08 19.99
CA ARG A 45 13.92 0.74 20.60
C ARG A 45 15.23 0.06 20.23
N PHE A 46 15.57 0.10 18.95
CA PHE A 46 16.85 -0.35 18.43
C PHE A 46 17.96 0.64 18.80
N ASP A 47 19.01 0.12 19.44
CA ASP A 47 20.20 0.88 19.82
C ASP A 47 21.45 0.05 19.48
N PRO A 48 22.13 0.37 18.35
CA PRO A 48 23.29 -0.39 17.90
C PRO A 48 24.50 -0.22 18.83
N VAL A 49 24.58 0.90 19.58
CA VAL A 49 25.67 1.14 20.53
C VAL A 49 25.49 0.24 21.74
N ARG A 50 24.25 0.12 22.24
CA ARG A 50 23.92 -0.81 23.32
C ARG A 50 24.13 -2.25 22.91
N GLU A 51 23.74 -2.63 21.69
CA GLU A 51 23.96 -3.97 21.17
C GLU A 51 25.45 -4.31 21.10
N ARG A 52 26.27 -3.39 20.57
CA ARG A 52 27.73 -3.54 20.53
C ARG A 52 28.31 -3.76 21.93
N SER A 53 27.96 -2.91 22.89
CA SER A 53 28.43 -3.04 24.28
C SER A 53 28.09 -4.39 24.91
N MET A 54 26.91 -4.95 24.62
CA MET A 54 26.56 -6.30 25.10
C MET A 54 27.39 -7.40 24.44
N LEU A 55 27.63 -7.29 23.12
CA LEU A 55 28.46 -8.26 22.38
C LEU A 55 29.93 -8.22 22.82
N ASP A 56 30.44 -7.03 23.16
CA ASP A 56 31.80 -6.85 23.68
C ASP A 56 31.90 -7.48 25.07
N HIS A 57 30.91 -7.25 25.94
CA HIS A 57 30.86 -7.90 27.26
C HIS A 57 30.79 -9.44 27.16
N ILE A 58 30.04 -9.99 26.19
CA ILE A 58 30.01 -11.44 25.93
C ILE A 58 31.38 -11.94 25.47
N ALA A 59 32.07 -11.17 24.61
CA ALA A 59 33.40 -11.52 24.12
C ALA A 59 34.46 -11.55 25.23
N GLU A 60 34.41 -10.58 26.15
CA GLU A 60 35.33 -10.47 27.29
C GLU A 60 35.18 -11.63 28.29
N HIS A 61 34.00 -12.24 28.37
CA HIS A 61 33.69 -13.31 29.32
C HIS A 61 33.61 -14.70 28.66
N ASN A 62 34.03 -14.85 27.41
CA ASN A 62 34.01 -16.13 26.72
C ASN A 62 35.21 -17.01 27.12
N GLU A 63 34.99 -17.92 28.06
CA GLU A 63 35.95 -18.98 28.42
C GLU A 63 35.54 -20.36 27.85
N GLY A 64 34.49 -20.38 27.01
CA GLY A 64 33.87 -21.60 26.50
C GLY A 64 34.50 -22.15 25.23
N PRO A 65 34.04 -23.32 24.77
CA PRO A 65 34.59 -23.99 23.59
C PRO A 65 34.15 -23.37 22.25
N PHE A 66 33.18 -22.45 22.25
CA PHE A 66 32.74 -21.75 21.04
C PHE A 66 33.63 -20.55 20.74
N GLU A 67 33.91 -20.31 19.46
CA GLU A 67 34.53 -19.05 19.04
C GLU A 67 33.63 -17.86 19.38
N THR A 68 34.25 -16.76 19.78
CA THR A 68 33.55 -15.51 20.14
C THR A 68 32.64 -15.01 19.02
N SER A 69 33.06 -15.13 17.75
CA SER A 69 32.26 -14.77 16.57
C SER A 69 30.94 -15.53 16.50
N THR A 70 30.95 -16.82 16.85
CA THR A 70 29.79 -17.70 16.83
C THR A 70 28.81 -17.33 17.94
N LEU A 71 29.31 -17.11 19.15
CA LEU A 71 28.47 -16.64 20.26
C LEU A 71 27.84 -15.27 19.94
N GLN A 72 28.62 -14.33 19.41
CA GLN A 72 28.08 -13.03 18.99
C GLN A 72 26.94 -13.18 17.97
N HIS A 73 27.03 -14.12 17.03
CA HIS A 73 25.94 -14.40 16.09
C HIS A 73 24.69 -14.95 16.78
N ILE A 74 24.83 -15.93 17.68
CA ILE A 74 23.71 -16.50 18.44
C ILE A 74 23.01 -15.41 19.26
N PHE A 75 23.79 -14.61 19.99
CA PHE A 75 23.24 -13.53 20.81
C PHE A 75 22.54 -12.46 19.97
N LYS A 76 23.03 -12.15 18.76
CA LYS A 76 22.30 -11.29 17.83
C LYS A 76 20.93 -11.81 17.46
N GLN A 77 20.75 -13.12 17.25
CA GLN A 77 19.43 -13.69 17.00
C GLN A 77 18.50 -13.53 18.21
N ILE A 78 19.02 -13.74 19.43
CA ILE A 78 18.28 -13.49 20.67
C ILE A 78 17.88 -12.01 20.77
N PHE A 79 18.78 -11.10 20.42
CA PHE A 79 18.54 -9.65 20.46
C PHE A 79 17.45 -9.24 19.48
N LYS A 80 17.53 -9.76 18.25
CA LYS A 80 16.53 -9.54 17.20
C LYS A 80 15.15 -10.04 17.62
N ALA A 81 15.03 -11.29 18.08
CA ALA A 81 13.76 -11.83 18.56
C ALA A 81 13.17 -11.02 19.72
N SER A 82 14.02 -10.45 20.58
CA SER A 82 13.54 -9.60 21.68
C SER A 82 13.07 -8.22 21.23
N LEU A 83 13.66 -7.68 20.15
CA LEU A 83 13.20 -6.44 19.53
C LEU A 83 11.82 -6.64 18.88
N GLU A 84 11.66 -7.74 18.14
CA GLU A 84 10.39 -8.14 17.52
C GLU A 84 9.27 -8.28 18.59
N LEU A 85 9.57 -8.91 19.73
CA LEU A 85 8.63 -8.99 20.86
C LEU A 85 8.20 -7.62 21.40
N GLN A 86 9.10 -6.62 21.43
CA GLN A 86 8.74 -5.26 21.83
C GLN A 86 7.84 -4.57 20.78
N GLU A 87 8.10 -4.82 19.50
CA GLU A 87 7.29 -4.31 18.38
C GLU A 87 5.85 -4.84 18.45
N GLU A 88 5.68 -6.12 18.75
CA GLU A 88 4.36 -6.73 18.91
C GLU A 88 3.59 -6.19 20.14
N ASP A 89 4.22 -6.08 21.31
CA ASP A 89 3.58 -5.76 22.60
C ASP A 89 3.10 -4.30 22.72
N ASN A 90 3.70 -3.37 21.95
CA ASN A 90 3.29 -1.96 21.90
C ASN A 90 2.57 -1.57 20.62
N SER A 91 2.36 -2.49 19.68
CA SER A 91 1.27 -2.30 18.73
C SER A 91 -0.02 -2.37 19.55
N LYS A 92 -0.50 -1.24 20.09
CA LYS A 92 -1.95 -1.07 20.19
C LYS A 92 -2.44 -1.41 18.80
N ALA A 93 -3.02 -2.60 18.61
CA ALA A 93 -3.28 -3.15 17.30
C ALA A 93 -3.89 -2.05 16.43
N LEU A 94 -3.14 -1.65 15.39
CA LEU A 94 -3.48 -0.50 14.56
C LEU A 94 -4.91 -0.66 14.10
N LEU A 95 -5.68 0.43 14.04
CA LEU A 95 -7.08 0.38 13.62
C LEU A 95 -7.22 -0.26 12.25
N VAL A 96 -6.25 -0.06 11.36
CA VAL A 96 -6.19 -0.68 10.02
C VAL A 96 -5.78 -2.17 10.01
N SER A 97 -5.28 -2.71 11.13
CA SER A 97 -4.71 -4.07 11.17
C SER A 97 -5.78 -5.15 11.31
N ARG A 98 -5.53 -6.33 10.74
CA ARG A 98 -6.43 -7.49 10.95
C ARG A 98 -6.49 -7.96 12.40
N LYS A 99 -5.41 -7.75 13.16
CA LYS A 99 -5.39 -8.02 14.61
C LYS A 99 -6.49 -7.22 15.33
N LYS A 100 -6.81 -6.01 14.85
CA LYS A 100 -7.87 -5.16 15.42
C LYS A 100 -9.24 -5.39 14.78
N HIS A 101 -9.28 -5.59 13.47
CA HIS A 101 -10.50 -5.80 12.70
C HIS A 101 -10.30 -6.98 11.72
N PRO A 102 -10.70 -8.22 12.09
CA PRO A 102 -10.40 -9.41 11.30
C PRO A 102 -11.10 -9.47 9.93
N GLU A 103 -12.33 -8.94 9.84
CA GLU A 103 -13.14 -8.96 8.62
C GLU A 103 -12.65 -7.95 7.58
N ASN A 104 -12.90 -8.19 6.29
CA ASN A 104 -12.54 -7.21 5.26
C ASN A 104 -13.42 -5.95 5.35
N THR A 105 -12.82 -4.77 5.24
CA THR A 105 -13.56 -3.55 4.93
C THR A 105 -14.04 -3.61 3.49
N ILE A 106 -15.30 -3.26 3.29
CA ILE A 106 -15.91 -3.09 1.97
C ILE A 106 -16.18 -1.61 1.79
N VAL A 107 -15.60 -1.01 0.75
CA VAL A 107 -15.83 0.39 0.40
C VAL A 107 -16.87 0.43 -0.71
N ASP A 108 -18.05 1.00 -0.42
CA ASP A 108 -19.13 1.16 -1.40
C ASP A 108 -19.02 2.54 -2.07
N VAL A 109 -18.77 2.53 -3.39
CA VAL A 109 -18.70 3.73 -4.21
C VAL A 109 -19.80 3.67 -5.27
N LYS A 110 -20.94 4.32 -4.99
CA LYS A 110 -22.15 4.32 -5.86
C LYS A 110 -22.56 2.90 -6.32
N GLY A 111 -22.57 1.94 -5.40
CA GLY A 111 -22.98 0.54 -5.64
C GLY A 111 -21.85 -0.38 -6.11
N GLU A 112 -20.66 0.16 -6.37
CA GLU A 112 -19.45 -0.63 -6.62
C GLU A 112 -18.77 -0.96 -5.28
N LYS A 113 -18.89 -2.23 -4.86
CA LYS A 113 -18.38 -2.72 -3.57
C LYS A 113 -16.96 -3.24 -3.69
N ILE A 114 -15.99 -2.38 -3.43
CA ILE A 114 -14.56 -2.69 -3.53
C ILE A 114 -14.12 -3.43 -2.25
N GLY A 115 -13.45 -4.57 -2.40
CA GLY A 115 -13.07 -5.46 -1.29
C GLY A 115 -14.06 -6.58 -0.98
N ALA A 116 -15.18 -6.66 -1.71
CA ALA A 116 -16.22 -7.69 -1.51
C ALA A 116 -15.92 -9.04 -2.19
N GLY A 117 -14.70 -9.26 -2.68
CA GLY A 117 -14.28 -10.47 -3.40
C GLY A 117 -14.53 -10.44 -4.92
N THR A 118 -15.32 -9.48 -5.42
CA THR A 118 -15.34 -9.11 -6.85
C THR A 118 -14.21 -8.14 -7.17
N GLN A 119 -13.75 -8.15 -8.41
CA GLN A 119 -12.71 -7.24 -8.87
C GLN A 119 -13.31 -6.08 -9.67
N ASN A 120 -12.80 -4.86 -9.46
CA ASN A 120 -13.23 -3.67 -10.19
C ASN A 120 -12.12 -3.15 -11.10
N LEU A 121 -12.48 -2.24 -12.02
CA LEU A 121 -11.55 -1.52 -12.87
C LEU A 121 -11.78 -0.01 -12.71
N VAL A 122 -10.71 0.72 -12.46
CA VAL A 122 -10.70 2.18 -12.36
C VAL A 122 -9.97 2.73 -13.58
N MET A 123 -10.69 3.44 -14.46
CA MET A 123 -10.15 3.89 -15.73
C MET A 123 -10.43 5.38 -15.93
N GLY A 124 -9.68 6.03 -16.81
CA GLY A 124 -9.88 7.44 -17.13
C GLY A 124 -8.57 8.18 -17.36
N PRO A 125 -8.61 9.45 -17.73
CA PRO A 125 -7.42 10.17 -18.16
C PRO A 125 -6.46 10.50 -17.02
N CYS A 126 -5.20 10.73 -17.39
CA CYS A 126 -4.16 11.21 -16.49
C CYS A 126 -4.55 12.55 -15.86
N ALA A 127 -4.88 13.52 -16.71
CA ALA A 127 -5.35 14.84 -16.33
C ALA A 127 -6.71 15.12 -16.96
N VAL A 128 -7.49 15.97 -16.29
CA VAL A 128 -8.69 16.56 -16.87
C VAL A 128 -8.27 17.75 -17.72
N GLU A 129 -8.56 17.69 -19.02
CA GLU A 129 -8.10 18.69 -19.99
C GLU A 129 -9.26 19.50 -20.56
N SER A 130 -10.38 18.85 -20.85
CA SER A 130 -11.65 19.49 -21.23
C SER A 130 -12.84 18.59 -20.90
N TYR A 131 -14.05 19.14 -21.03
CA TYR A 131 -15.28 18.37 -20.87
C TYR A 131 -15.39 17.24 -21.91
N GLU A 132 -15.17 17.55 -23.18
CA GLU A 132 -15.29 16.62 -24.31
C GLU A 132 -14.28 15.47 -24.17
N GLN A 133 -13.08 15.78 -23.70
CA GLN A 133 -12.02 14.80 -23.45
C GLN A 133 -12.43 13.78 -22.39
N VAL A 134 -12.90 14.24 -21.22
CA VAL A 134 -13.37 13.34 -20.15
C VAL A 134 -14.63 12.59 -20.57
N TYR A 135 -15.60 13.26 -21.19
CA TYR A 135 -16.86 12.66 -21.62
C TYR A 135 -16.62 11.52 -22.63
N THR A 136 -15.70 11.70 -23.58
CA THR A 136 -15.37 10.67 -24.57
C THR A 136 -14.84 9.40 -23.92
N VAL A 137 -13.92 9.53 -22.95
CA VAL A 137 -13.37 8.39 -22.21
C VAL A 137 -14.44 7.72 -21.35
N ALA A 138 -15.19 8.52 -20.60
CA ALA A 138 -16.25 8.05 -19.71
C ALA A 138 -17.36 7.30 -20.47
N LYS A 139 -17.72 7.79 -21.67
CA LYS A 139 -18.67 7.11 -22.56
C LYS A 139 -18.15 5.74 -23.00
N ALA A 140 -16.90 5.65 -23.47
CA ALA A 140 -16.29 4.37 -23.85
C ALA A 140 -16.23 3.39 -22.66
N MET A 141 -15.93 3.89 -21.45
CA MET A 141 -15.96 3.08 -20.22
C MET A 141 -17.36 2.55 -19.91
N LYS A 142 -18.38 3.41 -20.00
CA LYS A 142 -19.78 3.05 -19.76
C LYS A 142 -20.28 1.99 -20.75
N GLU A 143 -19.90 2.09 -22.02
CA GLU A 143 -20.17 1.07 -23.05
C GLU A 143 -19.55 -0.30 -22.75
N ARG A 144 -18.57 -0.36 -21.83
CA ARG A 144 -17.96 -1.59 -21.32
C ARG A 144 -18.47 -1.98 -19.92
N GLY A 145 -19.48 -1.29 -19.41
CA GLY A 145 -20.09 -1.55 -18.10
C GLY A 145 -19.26 -1.07 -16.90
N LEU A 146 -18.23 -0.23 -17.13
CA LEU A 146 -17.40 0.30 -16.05
C LEU A 146 -18.02 1.56 -15.45
N ARG A 147 -17.92 1.71 -14.13
CA ARG A 147 -18.52 2.84 -13.38
C ARG A 147 -17.49 3.72 -12.66
N LEU A 148 -16.28 3.24 -12.40
CA LEU A 148 -15.26 3.97 -11.63
C LEU A 148 -14.37 4.80 -12.56
N LEU A 149 -14.74 6.05 -12.79
CA LEU A 149 -13.98 7.03 -13.57
C LEU A 149 -12.93 7.72 -12.70
N ARG A 150 -11.69 7.80 -13.18
CA ARG A 150 -10.65 8.64 -12.57
C ARG A 150 -10.26 9.81 -13.46
N GLY A 151 -9.84 10.92 -12.86
CA GLY A 151 -9.28 12.05 -13.60
C GLY A 151 -8.55 13.02 -12.67
N GLY A 152 -7.35 13.46 -13.05
CA GLY A 152 -6.58 14.39 -12.23
C GLY A 152 -6.98 15.84 -12.46
N ALA A 153 -7.76 16.42 -11.54
CA ALA A 153 -8.07 17.85 -11.53
C ALA A 153 -6.88 18.69 -11.03
N PHE A 154 -6.13 18.15 -10.07
CA PHE A 154 -4.85 18.67 -9.59
C PHE A 154 -3.74 17.68 -9.97
N LYS A 155 -2.60 18.17 -10.49
CA LYS A 155 -1.49 17.34 -10.96
C LYS A 155 -0.21 17.68 -10.20
N PRO A 156 0.30 16.82 -9.31
CA PRO A 156 1.62 17.03 -8.72
C PRO A 156 2.72 16.76 -9.75
N ARG A 157 3.33 17.84 -10.25
CA ARG A 157 4.39 17.81 -11.27
C ARG A 157 5.77 17.94 -10.65
N THR A 158 6.76 17.36 -11.32
CA THR A 158 8.17 17.57 -10.96
C THR A 158 8.62 18.98 -11.37
N SER A 159 8.16 19.47 -12.53
CA SER A 159 8.42 20.83 -13.01
C SER A 159 7.22 21.74 -12.70
N PRO A 160 7.44 22.96 -12.18
CA PRO A 160 6.36 23.94 -11.95
C PRO A 160 5.80 24.54 -13.25
N TYR A 161 6.52 24.41 -14.37
CA TYR A 161 6.11 24.95 -15.67
C TYR A 161 5.23 23.97 -16.48
N ASP A 162 5.14 22.74 -16.00
CA ASP A 162 4.23 21.75 -16.58
C ASP A 162 2.77 22.09 -16.25
N PHE A 163 1.83 21.52 -16.99
CA PHE A 163 0.41 21.59 -16.67
C PHE A 163 0.10 21.07 -15.26
N GLN A 164 -0.41 21.95 -14.39
CA GLN A 164 -0.72 21.69 -12.98
C GLN A 164 -2.15 21.14 -12.75
N GLY A 165 -2.96 21.05 -13.81
CA GLY A 165 -4.37 20.70 -13.72
C GLY A 165 -5.29 21.93 -13.73
N LEU A 166 -6.58 21.71 -14.00
CA LEU A 166 -7.62 22.75 -14.03
C LEU A 166 -8.15 23.12 -12.63
N GLY A 167 -7.71 22.43 -11.58
CA GLY A 167 -8.18 22.63 -10.21
C GLY A 167 -9.69 22.44 -10.09
N LEU A 168 -10.38 23.40 -9.47
CA LEU A 168 -11.83 23.35 -9.28
C LEU A 168 -12.62 23.17 -10.58
N GLU A 169 -12.19 23.77 -11.69
CA GLU A 169 -12.88 23.59 -12.97
C GLU A 169 -12.79 22.13 -13.45
N GLY A 170 -11.65 21.48 -13.21
CA GLY A 170 -11.49 20.05 -13.46
C GLY A 170 -12.43 19.19 -12.61
N LEU A 171 -12.63 19.56 -11.33
CA LEU A 171 -13.59 18.88 -10.45
C LEU A 171 -15.04 19.05 -10.93
N LYS A 172 -15.42 20.25 -11.40
CA LYS A 172 -16.74 20.52 -11.99
C LYS A 172 -16.98 19.70 -13.25
N ILE A 173 -15.99 19.61 -14.13
CA ILE A 173 -16.05 18.76 -15.33
C ILE A 173 -16.28 17.30 -14.94
N LEU A 174 -15.51 16.79 -13.98
CA LEU A 174 -15.65 15.41 -13.50
C LEU A 174 -17.03 15.15 -12.92
N LYS A 175 -17.55 16.05 -12.07
CA LYS A 175 -18.90 15.95 -11.50
C LYS A 175 -19.96 15.91 -12.60
N ARG A 176 -19.88 16.81 -13.57
CA ARG A 176 -20.83 16.89 -14.69
C ARG A 176 -20.86 15.59 -15.49
N VAL A 177 -19.69 15.09 -15.90
CA VAL A 177 -19.62 13.83 -16.67
C VAL A 177 -20.11 12.65 -15.83
N ALA A 178 -19.77 12.61 -14.54
CA ALA A 178 -20.21 11.56 -13.63
C ALA A 178 -21.74 11.54 -13.46
N ASP A 179 -22.39 12.70 -13.38
CA ASP A 179 -23.85 12.80 -13.28
C ASP A 179 -24.54 12.39 -14.59
N GLU A 180 -24.04 12.88 -15.74
CA GLU A 180 -24.63 12.58 -17.06
C GLU A 180 -24.52 11.07 -17.41
N LEU A 181 -23.45 10.41 -16.94
CA LEU A 181 -23.17 9.02 -17.27
C LEU A 181 -23.42 8.03 -16.12
N ASP A 182 -23.90 8.48 -14.96
CA ASP A 182 -24.09 7.67 -13.74
C ASP A 182 -22.81 6.89 -13.36
N MET A 183 -21.73 7.63 -13.20
CA MET A 183 -20.41 7.10 -12.83
C MET A 183 -19.98 7.62 -11.45
N ALA A 184 -19.05 6.90 -10.83
CA ALA A 184 -18.34 7.35 -9.65
C ALA A 184 -17.01 7.98 -10.05
N VAL A 185 -16.66 9.13 -9.46
CA VAL A 185 -15.45 9.87 -9.81
C VAL A 185 -14.39 9.82 -8.73
N ILE A 186 -13.14 9.57 -9.15
CA ILE A 186 -11.94 9.56 -8.33
C ILE A 186 -11.00 10.67 -8.82
N SER A 187 -10.64 11.61 -7.94
CA SER A 187 -9.69 12.68 -8.26
C SER A 187 -8.71 12.94 -7.14
N GLU A 188 -7.51 13.37 -7.49
CA GLU A 188 -6.45 13.68 -6.53
C GLU A 188 -6.65 15.05 -5.90
N ILE A 189 -6.53 15.10 -4.57
CA ILE A 189 -6.47 16.33 -3.78
C ILE A 189 -5.07 16.46 -3.20
N VAL A 190 -4.48 17.65 -3.33
CA VAL A 190 -3.07 17.89 -3.01
C VAL A 190 -2.85 18.77 -1.77
N ASN A 191 -3.89 19.49 -1.32
CA ASN A 191 -3.82 20.42 -0.21
C ASN A 191 -4.99 20.17 0.77
N PRO A 192 -4.75 20.14 2.10
CA PRO A 192 -5.80 20.02 3.11
C PRO A 192 -6.99 20.98 2.92
N ALA A 193 -6.72 22.21 2.47
CA ALA A 193 -7.75 23.24 2.29
C ALA A 193 -8.78 22.89 1.20
N ASP A 194 -8.41 22.04 0.24
CA ASP A 194 -9.28 21.67 -0.88
C ASP A 194 -10.19 20.46 -0.55
N VAL A 195 -9.99 19.80 0.59
CA VAL A 195 -10.71 18.56 0.95
C VAL A 195 -12.22 18.81 1.12
N GLU A 196 -12.60 19.86 1.86
CA GLU A 196 -14.01 20.19 2.08
C GLU A 196 -14.73 20.59 0.79
N LEU A 197 -14.04 21.31 -0.11
CA LEU A 197 -14.60 21.65 -1.42
C LEU A 197 -14.75 20.40 -2.28
N ALA A 198 -13.75 19.52 -2.28
CA ALA A 198 -13.71 18.34 -3.15
C ALA A 198 -14.87 17.37 -2.90
N VAL A 199 -15.32 17.22 -1.64
CA VAL A 199 -16.38 16.25 -1.30
C VAL A 199 -17.72 16.52 -2.00
N GLU A 200 -17.94 17.74 -2.51
CA GLU A 200 -19.12 18.11 -3.30
C GLU A 200 -19.06 17.60 -4.75
N TYR A 201 -17.85 17.43 -5.29
CA TYR A 201 -17.62 17.12 -6.72
C TYR A 201 -17.19 15.68 -6.97
N ILE A 202 -16.60 15.01 -5.97
CA ILE A 202 -16.01 13.68 -6.15
C ILE A 202 -16.57 12.63 -5.20
N ASP A 203 -16.48 11.37 -5.62
CA ASP A 203 -16.94 10.21 -4.87
C ASP A 203 -15.80 9.54 -4.08
N VAL A 204 -14.55 9.71 -4.52
CA VAL A 204 -13.35 9.22 -3.83
C VAL A 204 -12.24 10.26 -3.90
N ILE A 205 -11.66 10.59 -2.74
CA ILE A 205 -10.47 11.43 -2.64
C ILE A 205 -9.24 10.55 -2.87
N GLN A 206 -8.46 10.81 -3.93
CA GLN A 206 -7.15 10.21 -4.08
C GLN A 206 -6.10 11.05 -3.36
N ILE A 207 -5.23 10.39 -2.59
CA ILE A 207 -3.98 10.97 -2.07
C ILE A 207 -2.84 10.33 -2.87
N GLY A 208 -2.16 11.13 -3.68
CA GLY A 208 -1.08 10.65 -4.54
C GLY A 208 0.17 10.25 -3.77
N ALA A 209 1.04 9.48 -4.44
CA ALA A 209 2.25 8.92 -3.84
C ALA A 209 3.19 9.95 -3.19
N ARG A 210 3.28 11.16 -3.77
CA ARG A 210 4.12 12.24 -3.22
C ARG A 210 3.56 12.82 -1.91
N ASN A 211 2.26 12.64 -1.67
CA ASN A 211 1.55 13.12 -0.50
C ASN A 211 1.23 12.01 0.52
N MET A 212 1.73 10.77 0.33
CA MET A 212 1.50 9.67 1.28
C MET A 212 1.98 10.02 2.70
N GLN A 213 2.98 10.90 2.86
CA GLN A 213 3.46 11.39 4.15
C GLN A 213 3.14 12.87 4.39
N ASN A 214 2.19 13.44 3.63
CA ASN A 214 1.62 14.74 3.95
C ASN A 214 0.58 14.55 5.07
N PHE A 215 1.05 14.46 6.32
CA PHE A 215 0.22 14.07 7.47
C PHE A 215 -0.97 15.00 7.70
N GLU A 216 -0.86 16.29 7.39
CA GLU A 216 -1.99 17.21 7.51
C GLU A 216 -3.07 16.92 6.45
N LEU A 217 -2.68 16.52 5.24
CA LEU A 217 -3.63 16.09 4.21
C LEU A 217 -4.30 14.76 4.59
N LEU A 218 -3.54 13.81 5.16
CA LEU A 218 -4.10 12.56 5.67
C LEU A 218 -5.14 12.82 6.77
N LYS A 219 -4.83 13.70 7.73
CA LYS A 219 -5.76 14.09 8.80
C LYS A 219 -7.02 14.78 8.25
N ALA A 220 -6.86 15.66 7.26
CA ALA A 220 -7.99 16.33 6.62
C ALA A 220 -8.90 15.34 5.88
N ALA A 221 -8.33 14.44 5.08
CA ALA A 221 -9.08 13.37 4.41
C ALA A 221 -9.74 12.40 5.41
N GLY A 222 -9.10 12.16 6.56
CA GLY A 222 -9.64 11.36 7.64
C GLY A 222 -10.79 12.02 8.41
N SER A 223 -10.97 13.34 8.28
CA SER A 223 -11.99 14.11 9.00
C SER A 223 -13.30 14.26 8.22
N VAL A 224 -13.36 13.77 6.97
CA VAL A 224 -14.56 13.81 6.12
C VAL A 224 -15.12 12.41 5.87
N LYS A 225 -16.43 12.32 5.63
CA LYS A 225 -17.12 11.05 5.30
C LYS A 225 -17.08 10.77 3.80
N LYS A 226 -15.89 10.58 3.26
CA LYS A 226 -15.68 10.28 1.84
C LYS A 226 -14.61 9.20 1.68
N PRO A 227 -14.81 8.18 0.83
CA PRO A 227 -13.76 7.20 0.55
C PRO A 227 -12.43 7.82 0.14
N VAL A 228 -11.33 7.23 0.61
CA VAL A 228 -9.96 7.68 0.32
C VAL A 228 -9.20 6.58 -0.40
N LEU A 229 -8.65 6.90 -1.57
CA LEU A 229 -7.68 6.08 -2.29
C LEU A 229 -6.26 6.56 -1.98
N LEU A 230 -5.57 5.89 -1.06
CA LEU A 230 -4.21 6.23 -0.65
C LEU A 230 -3.19 5.49 -1.52
N LYS A 231 -2.40 6.23 -2.32
CA LYS A 231 -1.30 5.65 -3.09
C LYS A 231 -0.05 5.49 -2.24
N ARG A 232 0.63 4.35 -2.37
CA ARG A 232 1.94 4.11 -1.76
C ARG A 232 2.96 5.14 -2.22
N GLY A 233 3.79 5.62 -1.30
CA GLY A 233 4.85 6.58 -1.56
C GLY A 233 5.96 6.00 -2.44
N LEU A 234 6.71 6.87 -3.11
CA LEU A 234 7.72 6.49 -4.12
C LEU A 234 8.77 5.51 -3.59
N ALA A 235 9.11 5.60 -2.31
CA ALA A 235 10.10 4.75 -1.64
C ALA A 235 9.59 4.26 -0.28
N ALA A 236 8.27 4.24 -0.08
CA ALA A 236 7.68 3.89 1.20
C ALA A 236 7.81 2.39 1.48
N THR A 237 8.17 2.04 2.72
CA THR A 237 8.02 0.68 3.21
C THR A 237 6.54 0.30 3.36
N ILE A 238 6.24 -0.99 3.52
CA ILE A 238 4.88 -1.44 3.84
C ILE A 238 4.43 -0.85 5.18
N GLU A 239 5.31 -0.82 6.17
CA GLU A 239 5.03 -0.25 7.49
C GLU A 239 4.65 1.24 7.40
N GLU A 240 5.42 2.05 6.67
CA GLU A 240 5.11 3.47 6.49
C GLU A 240 3.77 3.68 5.78
N PHE A 241 3.45 2.80 4.81
CA PHE A 241 2.20 2.87 4.08
C PHE A 241 0.99 2.53 4.97
N ILE A 242 1.12 1.49 5.81
CA ILE A 242 0.10 1.12 6.81
C ILE A 242 -0.11 2.25 7.83
N HIS A 243 0.96 2.85 8.33
CA HIS A 243 0.86 3.97 9.27
C HIS A 243 0.24 5.22 8.63
N ALA A 244 0.50 5.48 7.34
CA ALA A 244 -0.19 6.56 6.62
C ALA A 244 -1.71 6.32 6.54
N ALA A 245 -2.15 5.07 6.37
CA ALA A 245 -3.57 4.72 6.48
C ALA A 245 -4.11 4.89 7.92
N GLU A 246 -3.29 4.58 8.93
CA GLU A 246 -3.63 4.78 10.35
C GLU A 246 -3.93 6.27 10.67
N TYR A 247 -3.18 7.21 10.06
CA TYR A 247 -3.45 8.64 10.19
C TYR A 247 -4.85 9.05 9.71
N ILE A 248 -5.38 8.38 8.68
CA ILE A 248 -6.72 8.65 8.13
C ILE A 248 -7.78 8.06 9.06
N ILE A 249 -7.69 6.77 9.38
CA ILE A 249 -8.72 6.08 10.19
C ILE A 249 -8.76 6.58 11.65
N SER A 250 -7.63 7.03 12.19
CA SER A 250 -7.58 7.62 13.54
C SER A 250 -8.35 8.95 13.66
N LYS A 251 -8.72 9.56 12.53
CA LYS A 251 -9.64 10.72 12.48
C LYS A 251 -11.11 10.35 12.28
N GLY A 252 -11.40 9.06 12.09
CA GLY A 252 -12.75 8.51 12.05
C GLY A 252 -13.24 8.08 10.67
N ASN A 253 -12.41 8.17 9.62
CA ASN A 253 -12.76 7.70 8.28
C ASN A 253 -12.15 6.31 8.01
N ASP A 254 -12.98 5.27 8.04
CA ASP A 254 -12.59 3.89 7.79
C ASP A 254 -12.74 3.46 6.31
N GLN A 255 -13.22 4.35 5.44
CA GLN A 255 -13.46 4.08 4.02
C GLN A 255 -12.17 4.26 3.21
N ILE A 256 -11.15 3.44 3.50
CA ILE A 256 -9.81 3.56 2.92
C ILE A 256 -9.57 2.42 1.94
N MET A 257 -9.02 2.76 0.78
CA MET A 257 -8.49 1.84 -0.21
C MET A 257 -7.01 2.11 -0.41
N LEU A 258 -6.18 1.07 -0.40
CA LEU A 258 -4.75 1.17 -0.63
C LEU A 258 -4.44 0.96 -2.11
N CYS A 259 -3.47 1.68 -2.66
CA CYS A 259 -3.07 1.52 -4.05
C CYS A 259 -1.55 1.37 -4.20
N GLU A 260 -1.12 0.16 -4.54
CA GLU A 260 0.24 -0.13 -4.99
C GLU A 260 0.44 0.46 -6.39
N ARG A 261 1.57 1.15 -6.61
CA ARG A 261 1.80 1.96 -7.81
C ARG A 261 3.26 1.95 -8.29
N GLY A 262 4.02 0.94 -7.86
CA GLY A 262 5.43 0.77 -8.09
C GLY A 262 6.30 1.64 -7.18
N ILE A 263 7.42 1.06 -6.77
CA ILE A 263 8.46 1.70 -5.97
C ILE A 263 9.65 2.09 -6.84
N ARG A 264 10.38 3.10 -6.41
CA ARG A 264 11.62 3.53 -7.06
C ARG A 264 12.74 2.53 -6.76
N THR A 265 13.42 2.09 -7.81
CA THR A 265 14.60 1.21 -7.72
C THR A 265 15.70 1.73 -8.64
N TYR A 266 16.79 0.96 -8.80
CA TYR A 266 17.86 1.26 -9.76
C TYR A 266 17.49 0.93 -11.22
N GLU A 267 16.41 0.17 -11.44
CA GLU A 267 15.97 -0.27 -12.78
C GLU A 267 15.54 0.93 -13.63
N LYS A 268 15.90 0.90 -14.93
CA LYS A 268 15.62 1.99 -15.89
C LYS A 268 14.70 1.57 -17.03
N ALA A 269 14.47 0.27 -17.23
CA ALA A 269 13.57 -0.27 -18.25
C ALA A 269 12.08 0.03 -17.96
N THR A 270 11.75 0.37 -16.71
CA THR A 270 10.44 0.81 -16.26
C THR A 270 10.55 2.10 -15.44
N ARG A 271 9.46 2.88 -15.38
CA ARG A 271 9.43 4.14 -14.62
C ARG A 271 9.56 3.91 -13.11
N ASN A 272 8.91 2.88 -12.60
CA ASN A 272 9.07 2.31 -11.27
C ASN A 272 9.10 0.78 -11.40
N THR A 273 9.48 0.06 -10.35
CA THR A 273 9.34 -1.39 -10.29
C THR A 273 8.02 -1.70 -9.59
N LEU A 274 7.10 -2.39 -10.27
CA LEU A 274 5.85 -2.84 -9.66
C LEU A 274 6.14 -3.86 -8.56
N ASP A 275 5.88 -3.50 -7.30
CA ASP A 275 6.02 -4.40 -6.17
C ASP A 275 4.74 -5.22 -5.98
N ILE A 276 4.58 -6.26 -6.79
CA ILE A 276 3.37 -7.08 -6.78
C ILE A 276 3.18 -7.83 -5.44
N SER A 277 4.27 -8.05 -4.71
CA SER A 277 4.26 -8.72 -3.40
C SER A 277 3.53 -7.92 -2.33
N ALA A 278 3.44 -6.59 -2.49
CA ALA A 278 2.72 -5.71 -1.57
C ALA A 278 1.22 -6.06 -1.49
N VAL A 279 0.61 -6.56 -2.57
CA VAL A 279 -0.82 -6.88 -2.60
C VAL A 279 -1.20 -7.93 -1.55
N PRO A 280 -0.66 -9.17 -1.57
CA PRO A 280 -0.98 -10.16 -0.55
C PRO A 280 -0.52 -9.77 0.85
N ILE A 281 0.63 -9.08 0.99
CA ILE A 281 1.11 -8.62 2.30
C ILE A 281 0.10 -7.65 2.92
N LEU A 282 -0.30 -6.60 2.19
CA LEU A 282 -1.27 -5.62 2.70
C LEU A 282 -2.63 -6.25 3.00
N LYS A 283 -3.07 -7.20 2.18
CA LYS A 283 -4.33 -7.94 2.42
C LYS A 283 -4.25 -8.88 3.63
N GLN A 284 -3.06 -9.35 4.03
CA GLN A 284 -2.86 -10.16 5.24
C GLN A 284 -2.73 -9.29 6.48
N GLU A 285 -1.96 -8.22 6.41
CA GLU A 285 -1.68 -7.34 7.55
C GLU A 285 -2.84 -6.39 7.87
N THR A 286 -3.59 -5.97 6.85
CA THR A 286 -4.70 -5.02 6.96
C THR A 286 -6.02 -5.63 6.50
N HIS A 287 -7.13 -5.03 6.92
CA HIS A 287 -8.46 -5.37 6.43
C HIS A 287 -8.91 -4.52 5.23
N LEU A 288 -8.06 -3.60 4.75
CA LEU A 288 -8.41 -2.65 3.70
C LEU A 288 -8.34 -3.27 2.29
N PRO A 289 -9.16 -2.84 1.33
CA PRO A 289 -9.01 -3.21 -0.07
C PRO A 289 -7.69 -2.70 -0.67
N VAL A 290 -7.10 -3.47 -1.58
CA VAL A 290 -5.82 -3.17 -2.21
C VAL A 290 -5.94 -3.18 -3.74
N LEU A 291 -5.60 -2.05 -4.34
CA LEU A 291 -5.60 -1.80 -5.77
C LEU A 291 -4.18 -1.79 -6.33
N VAL A 292 -4.07 -1.98 -7.65
CA VAL A 292 -2.81 -1.83 -8.38
C VAL A 292 -2.96 -0.84 -9.54
N ASP A 293 -2.11 0.18 -9.56
CA ASP A 293 -1.95 1.13 -10.67
C ASP A 293 -0.89 0.64 -11.65
N VAL A 294 -1.33 0.11 -12.79
CA VAL A 294 -0.44 -0.49 -13.80
C VAL A 294 0.21 0.55 -14.71
N THR A 295 -0.38 1.74 -14.83
CA THR A 295 0.14 2.82 -15.67
C THR A 295 1.32 3.52 -15.00
N HIS A 296 1.16 3.94 -13.74
CA HIS A 296 2.21 4.70 -13.05
C HIS A 296 3.35 3.83 -12.49
N SER A 297 3.09 2.55 -12.25
CA SER A 297 4.13 1.59 -11.85
C SER A 297 5.08 1.34 -13.01
N THR A 298 4.58 0.77 -14.10
CA THR A 298 5.40 0.40 -15.25
C THR A 298 5.90 1.62 -16.02
N GLY A 299 5.04 2.65 -16.18
CA GLY A 299 5.29 3.78 -17.07
C GLY A 299 5.37 3.38 -18.55
N ARG A 300 4.78 2.24 -18.92
CA ARG A 300 4.92 1.60 -20.22
C ARG A 300 3.60 0.99 -20.69
N ARG A 301 3.13 1.43 -21.84
CA ARG A 301 1.85 1.00 -22.42
C ARG A 301 1.81 -0.49 -22.78
N ASP A 302 2.94 -1.03 -23.23
CA ASP A 302 3.09 -2.45 -23.58
C ASP A 302 3.07 -3.39 -22.36
N LEU A 303 3.25 -2.86 -21.14
CA LEU A 303 3.23 -3.62 -19.90
C LEU A 303 1.89 -3.54 -19.15
N LEU A 304 0.93 -2.75 -19.63
CA LEU A 304 -0.36 -2.56 -18.94
C LEU A 304 -1.13 -3.88 -18.81
N LEU A 305 -1.34 -4.59 -19.91
CA LEU A 305 -2.12 -5.82 -19.90
C LEU A 305 -1.44 -6.95 -19.09
N PRO A 306 -0.14 -7.26 -19.28
CA PRO A 306 0.53 -8.28 -18.47
C PRO A 306 0.48 -7.98 -16.97
N THR A 307 0.73 -6.73 -16.57
CA THR A 307 0.73 -6.37 -15.14
C THR A 307 -0.69 -6.29 -14.55
N ALA A 308 -1.70 -5.94 -15.34
CA ALA A 308 -3.09 -6.04 -14.93
C ALA A 308 -3.51 -7.51 -14.68
N LYS A 309 -3.13 -8.42 -15.58
CA LYS A 309 -3.34 -9.87 -15.37
C LYS A 309 -2.66 -10.37 -14.10
N ALA A 310 -1.41 -9.96 -13.86
CA ALA A 310 -0.69 -10.32 -12.63
C ALA A 310 -1.38 -9.78 -11.36
N ALA A 311 -1.84 -8.52 -11.38
CA ALA A 311 -2.57 -7.91 -10.27
C ALA A 311 -3.89 -8.63 -9.97
N LEU A 312 -4.65 -8.99 -11.01
CA LEU A 312 -5.89 -9.73 -10.81
C LEU A 312 -5.63 -11.15 -10.30
N ALA A 313 -4.62 -11.84 -10.85
CA ALA A 313 -4.26 -13.20 -10.45
C ALA A 313 -3.78 -13.29 -9.00
N ILE A 314 -3.01 -12.30 -8.52
CA ILE A 314 -2.52 -12.27 -7.14
C ILE A 314 -3.59 -11.84 -6.13
N GLY A 315 -4.75 -11.39 -6.60
CA GLY A 315 -5.91 -11.06 -5.75
C GLY A 315 -6.05 -9.58 -5.39
N ALA A 316 -5.58 -8.66 -6.23
CA ALA A 316 -5.94 -7.24 -6.08
C ALA A 316 -7.47 -7.05 -6.22
N ASP A 317 -8.03 -6.13 -5.43
CA ASP A 317 -9.46 -5.83 -5.40
C ASP A 317 -9.88 -4.94 -6.58
N ALA A 318 -8.96 -4.12 -7.12
CA ALA A 318 -9.16 -3.48 -8.41
C ALA A 318 -7.84 -3.16 -9.12
N VAL A 319 -7.93 -2.99 -10.43
CA VAL A 319 -6.83 -2.48 -11.26
C VAL A 319 -7.17 -1.08 -11.75
N MET A 320 -6.19 -0.18 -11.67
CA MET A 320 -6.28 1.17 -12.19
C MET A 320 -5.34 1.36 -13.38
N ALA A 321 -5.84 1.92 -14.48
CA ALA A 321 -5.05 2.31 -15.64
C ALA A 321 -5.57 3.61 -16.27
N GLU A 322 -4.78 4.20 -17.16
CA GLU A 322 -5.12 5.48 -17.79
C GLU A 322 -5.52 5.34 -19.26
N VAL A 323 -6.55 6.12 -19.63
CA VAL A 323 -7.15 6.15 -20.97
C VAL A 323 -7.34 7.61 -21.40
N HIS A 324 -6.91 7.94 -22.62
CA HIS A 324 -7.06 9.26 -23.23
C HIS A 324 -7.67 9.12 -24.62
N PRO A 325 -8.53 10.02 -25.11
CA PRO A 325 -9.06 9.89 -26.48
C PRO A 325 -7.94 10.01 -27.53
N ASP A 326 -6.97 10.89 -27.29
CA ASP A 326 -5.79 11.08 -28.14
C ASP A 326 -4.52 11.24 -27.28
N PRO A 327 -3.85 10.14 -26.90
CA PRO A 327 -2.68 10.20 -26.02
C PRO A 327 -1.55 11.08 -26.57
N ALA A 328 -1.43 11.27 -27.89
CA ALA A 328 -0.32 12.00 -28.50
C ALA A 328 -0.30 13.49 -28.12
N VAL A 329 -1.48 14.07 -27.85
CA VAL A 329 -1.64 15.48 -27.47
C VAL A 329 -1.90 15.70 -25.98
N ALA A 330 -1.86 14.64 -25.16
CA ALA A 330 -2.16 14.74 -23.73
C ALA A 330 -1.13 15.60 -22.97
N LEU A 331 -1.61 16.39 -22.01
CA LEU A 331 -0.82 17.30 -21.17
C LEU A 331 -0.02 16.58 -20.06
N SER A 332 -0.23 15.27 -19.94
CA SER A 332 0.52 14.37 -19.05
C SER A 332 0.48 12.93 -19.56
N ASP A 333 1.58 12.19 -19.33
CA ASP A 333 1.67 10.74 -19.60
C ASP A 333 1.25 10.31 -21.02
N SER A 334 1.56 11.14 -22.02
CA SER A 334 1.21 10.93 -23.44
C SER A 334 1.65 9.57 -24.01
N ALA A 335 2.80 9.05 -23.57
CA ALA A 335 3.32 7.77 -24.03
C ALA A 335 2.70 6.54 -23.31
N GLN A 336 2.05 6.75 -22.18
CA GLN A 336 1.59 5.71 -21.25
C GLN A 336 0.10 5.41 -21.36
N GLN A 337 -0.72 6.43 -21.64
CA GLN A 337 -2.17 6.29 -21.72
C GLN A 337 -2.58 5.44 -22.93
N MET A 338 -3.60 4.61 -22.75
CA MET A 338 -4.27 3.92 -23.85
C MET A 338 -5.15 4.90 -24.63
N ASN A 339 -5.20 4.77 -25.96
CA ASN A 339 -6.31 5.35 -26.71
C ASN A 339 -7.58 4.49 -26.55
N ILE A 340 -8.71 4.93 -27.11
CA ILE A 340 -10.00 4.21 -26.94
C ILE A 340 -9.96 2.79 -27.54
N GLU A 341 -9.31 2.60 -28.68
CA GLU A 341 -9.15 1.28 -29.31
C GLU A 341 -8.31 0.33 -28.45
N GLN A 342 -7.17 0.82 -27.94
CA GLN A 342 -6.29 0.09 -27.04
C GLN A 342 -7.01 -0.26 -25.73
N PHE A 343 -7.81 0.66 -25.18
CA PHE A 343 -8.65 0.40 -24.03
C PHE A 343 -9.65 -0.73 -24.31
N ASN A 344 -10.33 -0.70 -25.45
CA ASN A 344 -11.25 -1.78 -25.82
C ASN A 344 -10.53 -3.13 -25.92
N SER A 345 -9.42 -3.21 -26.65
CA SER A 345 -8.60 -4.44 -26.74
C SER A 345 -8.16 -4.93 -25.35
N PHE A 346 -7.70 -4.02 -24.50
CA PHE A 346 -7.28 -4.33 -23.14
C PHE A 346 -8.41 -4.96 -22.32
N ILE A 347 -9.65 -4.45 -22.42
CA ILE A 347 -10.81 -5.03 -21.73
C ILE A 347 -11.17 -6.41 -22.30
N ASP A 348 -11.19 -6.59 -23.63
CA ASP A 348 -11.48 -7.89 -24.26
C ASP A 348 -10.45 -8.96 -23.85
N GLU A 349 -9.17 -8.59 -23.82
CA GLU A 349 -8.10 -9.50 -23.43
C GLU A 349 -8.09 -9.81 -21.93
N LEU A 350 -8.52 -8.88 -21.07
CA LEU A 350 -8.71 -9.14 -19.66
C LEU A 350 -9.89 -10.08 -19.42
N GLN A 351 -11.03 -9.85 -20.08
CA GLN A 351 -12.21 -10.70 -19.96
C GLN A 351 -11.93 -12.13 -20.48
N SER A 352 -11.32 -12.24 -21.66
CA SER A 352 -10.98 -13.55 -22.26
C SER A 352 -9.93 -14.32 -21.47
N SER A 353 -9.10 -13.65 -20.65
CA SER A 353 -8.15 -14.33 -19.77
C SER A 353 -8.79 -15.14 -18.63
N GLY A 354 -10.06 -14.87 -18.30
CA GLY A 354 -10.75 -15.48 -17.15
C GLY A 354 -10.24 -15.03 -15.78
N LEU A 355 -9.23 -14.15 -15.72
CA LEU A 355 -8.69 -13.62 -14.46
C LEU A 355 -9.56 -12.52 -13.87
N TYR A 356 -10.20 -11.71 -14.71
CA TYR A 356 -11.05 -10.60 -14.26
C TYR A 356 -12.41 -11.11 -13.79
N LYS A 357 -12.62 -11.14 -12.47
CA LYS A 357 -13.87 -11.55 -11.83
C LYS A 357 -14.83 -10.38 -11.57
N GLY A 358 -14.90 -9.43 -12.49
CA GLY A 358 -15.82 -8.28 -12.39
C GLY A 358 -17.19 -8.56 -12.99
N LYS A 359 -18.08 -7.55 -12.95
CA LYS A 359 -19.36 -7.58 -13.67
C LYS A 359 -19.07 -7.53 -15.18
N VAL A 360 -19.19 -8.68 -15.84
CA VAL A 360 -19.16 -8.74 -17.31
C VAL A 360 -20.56 -8.38 -17.80
N MET A 361 -20.69 -7.38 -18.68
CA MET A 361 -21.96 -7.16 -19.37
C MET A 361 -22.26 -8.41 -20.20
N LYS A 362 -23.39 -9.07 -19.90
CA LYS A 362 -23.91 -10.16 -20.73
C LYS A 362 -24.50 -9.62 -22.02
#